data_AF-A0A975TUN1-F1
#
_entry.id   AF-A0A975TUN1-F1
#
_cell.length_a   1.000
_cell.length_b   1.000
_cell.length_c   1.000
_cell.angle_alpha   90.00
_cell.angle_beta   90.00
_cell.angle_gamma   90.00
#
_symmetry.space_group_name_H-M   'P 1'
#
loop_
_entity.id
_entity.type
_entity.pdbx_description
1 polymer ?
#
loop_
_entity_poly.entity_id
_entity_poly.type
_entity_poly.pdbx_seq_one_letter_code
_entity_poly.pdbx_strand_id
1 'polypeptide(L)'
;MIRSTLLATAFLSVAPPAAAQSTFERLEAVAVTINGMMFDTMVAQTPALEGNMPSAEWSDGLRAAYTCMYDGFVAEVGEPAMEAMVASMEAQLDTITPEEVMNGSADIDNPEGLSDAQAAEIVADCGMMEAFMTHMSSTGALQILMQDG
;
A
#
# COMPACT_ATOMS: atom_id res chain seq x y z
N MET A 1 -21.81 53.68 5.83
CA MET A 1 -20.44 53.19 6.09
C MET A 1 -20.53 52.03 7.07
N ILE A 2 -20.54 50.79 6.58
CA ILE A 2 -20.51 49.59 7.43
C ILE A 2 -19.36 48.77 6.89
N ARG A 3 -18.29 48.65 7.70
CA ARG A 3 -17.06 47.94 7.38
C ARG A 3 -17.33 46.44 7.50
N SER A 4 -17.33 45.72 6.39
CA SER A 4 -17.36 44.26 6.37
C SER A 4 -15.99 43.73 6.80
N THR A 5 -15.92 43.15 7.99
CA THR A 5 -14.76 42.41 8.50
C THR A 5 -14.73 41.05 7.81
N LEU A 6 -13.77 40.85 6.91
CA LEU A 6 -13.43 39.54 6.35
C LEU A 6 -12.71 38.73 7.44
N LEU A 7 -13.37 37.69 7.97
CA LEU A 7 -12.71 36.62 8.70
C LEU A 7 -11.98 35.75 7.67
N ALA A 8 -10.65 35.87 7.63
CA ALA A 8 -9.81 34.92 6.91
C ALA A 8 -9.65 33.67 7.79
N THR A 9 -10.45 32.64 7.52
CA THR A 9 -10.25 31.30 8.07
C THR A 9 -8.99 30.73 7.43
N ALA A 10 -7.85 30.88 8.12
CA ALA A 10 -6.62 30.19 7.77
C ALA A 10 -6.85 28.69 7.94
N PHE A 11 -6.99 27.97 6.83
CA PHE A 11 -6.85 26.52 6.78
C PHE A 11 -5.38 26.21 7.10
N LEU A 12 -5.10 25.97 8.38
CA LEU A 12 -3.86 25.35 8.82
C LEU A 12 -3.94 23.87 8.43
N SER A 13 -3.30 23.54 7.31
CA SER A 13 -2.99 22.16 6.91
C SER A 13 -1.95 21.59 7.89
N VAL A 14 -2.39 21.26 9.11
CA VAL A 14 -1.55 20.53 10.06
C VAL A 14 -1.51 19.09 9.57
N ALA A 15 -0.42 18.70 8.90
CA ALA A 15 -0.10 17.29 8.73
C ALA A 15 -0.08 16.66 10.14
N PRO A 16 -0.82 15.57 10.39
CA PRO A 16 -0.87 14.96 11.70
C PRO A 16 0.55 14.55 12.14
N PRO A 17 0.88 14.65 13.44
CA PRO A 17 2.17 14.20 13.93
C PRO A 17 2.29 12.69 13.70
N ALA A 18 3.43 12.24 13.16
CA ALA A 18 3.76 10.83 12.90
C ALA A 18 3.61 9.90 14.12
N ALA A 19 3.48 10.45 15.34
CA ALA A 19 3.27 9.70 16.58
C ALA A 19 1.83 9.23 16.84
N ALA A 20 0.90 9.42 15.90
CA ALA A 20 -0.52 9.05 16.06
C ALA A 20 -1.02 8.03 15.02
N GLN A 21 -0.17 7.58 14.08
CA GLN A 21 -0.57 6.57 13.11
C GLN A 21 -0.57 5.18 13.74
N SER A 22 -1.63 4.44 13.49
CA SER A 22 -1.71 3.02 13.82
C SER A 22 -0.70 2.21 13.00
N THR A 23 -0.30 1.04 13.49
CA THR A 23 0.56 0.10 12.75
C THR A 23 -0.01 -0.25 11.38
N PHE A 24 -1.34 -0.37 11.28
CA PHE A 24 -2.01 -0.60 10.00
C PHE A 24 -1.88 0.58 9.02
N GLU A 25 -2.06 1.82 9.48
CA GLU A 25 -1.86 3.01 8.62
C GLU A 25 -0.40 3.15 8.18
N ARG A 26 0.55 2.75 9.02
CA ARG A 26 1.97 2.68 8.65
C ARG A 26 2.23 1.62 7.58
N LEU A 27 1.67 0.42 7.74
CA LEU A 27 1.73 -0.64 6.73
C LEU A 27 1.16 -0.16 5.39
N GLU A 28 0.01 0.52 5.41
CA GLU A 28 -0.57 1.10 4.20
C GLU A 28 0.38 2.11 3.54
N ALA A 29 0.94 3.04 4.31
CA ALA A 29 1.85 4.05 3.77
C ALA A 29 3.07 3.41 3.08
N VAL A 30 3.62 2.35 3.69
CA VAL A 30 4.71 1.57 3.10
C VAL A 30 4.27 0.90 1.79
N ALA A 31 3.14 0.19 1.81
CA ALA A 31 2.65 -0.53 0.64
C ALA A 31 2.28 0.42 -0.52
N VAL A 32 1.68 1.59 -0.24
CA VAL A 32 1.41 2.63 -1.24
C VAL A 32 2.70 3.13 -1.86
N THR A 33 3.74 3.34 -1.05
CA THR A 33 5.06 3.76 -1.55
C THR A 33 5.68 2.71 -2.48
N ILE A 34 5.64 1.43 -2.09
CA ILE A 34 6.14 0.31 -2.90
C ILE A 34 5.34 0.18 -4.21
N ASN A 35 4.01 0.23 -4.14
CA ASN A 35 3.16 0.19 -5.32
C ASN A 35 3.42 1.37 -6.26
N GLY A 36 3.67 2.56 -5.72
CA GLY A 36 4.06 3.73 -6.51
C GLY A 36 5.35 3.49 -7.30
N MET A 37 6.41 2.99 -6.63
CA MET A 37 7.67 2.66 -7.30
C MET A 37 7.48 1.60 -8.39
N MET A 38 6.68 0.58 -8.12
CA MET A 38 6.34 -0.46 -9.10
C MET A 38 5.61 0.12 -10.31
N PHE A 39 4.58 0.93 -10.08
CA PHE A 39 3.77 1.52 -11.15
C PHE A 39 4.56 2.51 -12.00
N ASP A 40 5.39 3.35 -11.39
CA ASP A 40 6.28 4.26 -12.12
C ASP A 40 7.25 3.48 -13.02
N THR A 41 7.77 2.35 -12.52
CA THR A 41 8.69 1.49 -13.28
C THR A 41 7.98 0.76 -14.41
N MET A 42 6.73 0.34 -14.23
CA MET A 42 5.91 -0.23 -15.30
C MET A 42 5.64 0.81 -16.40
N VAL A 43 5.31 2.05 -16.03
CA VAL A 43 5.09 3.16 -16.99
C VAL A 43 6.38 3.49 -17.74
N ALA A 44 7.53 3.48 -17.07
CA ALA A 44 8.82 3.72 -17.71
C ALA A 44 9.16 2.65 -18.78
N GLN A 45 8.79 1.39 -18.53
CA GLN A 45 9.00 0.28 -19.47
C GLN A 45 7.95 0.24 -20.58
N THR A 46 6.71 0.61 -20.27
CA THR A 46 5.58 0.61 -21.20
C THR A 46 4.88 1.98 -21.14
N PRO A 47 5.34 2.98 -21.92
CA PRO A 47 4.80 4.34 -21.87
C PRO A 47 3.30 4.44 -22.18
N ALA A 48 2.72 3.45 -22.87
CA ALA A 48 1.29 3.37 -23.11
C ALA A 48 0.45 3.30 -21.81
N LEU A 49 1.06 2.85 -20.70
CA LEU A 49 0.41 2.80 -19.38
C LEU A 49 0.26 4.17 -18.72
N GLU A 50 0.93 5.22 -19.23
CA GLU A 50 0.81 6.57 -18.68
C GLU A 50 -0.66 7.02 -18.74
N GLY A 51 -1.18 7.49 -17.59
CA GLY A 51 -2.59 7.88 -17.43
C GLY A 51 -3.60 6.71 -17.41
N ASN A 52 -3.13 5.47 -17.57
CA ASN A 52 -3.96 4.27 -17.54
C ASN A 52 -3.70 3.39 -16.31
N MET A 53 -2.66 3.67 -15.51
CA MET A 53 -2.41 2.98 -14.23
C MET A 53 -3.43 3.41 -13.17
N PRO A 54 -3.84 2.51 -12.26
CA PRO A 54 -4.59 2.89 -11.08
C PRO A 54 -3.73 3.77 -10.15
N SER A 55 -4.37 4.44 -9.20
CA SER A 55 -3.65 5.08 -8.10
C SER A 55 -2.87 4.03 -7.31
N ALA A 56 -1.71 4.42 -6.78
CA ALA A 56 -0.97 3.59 -5.81
C ALA A 56 -1.73 3.49 -4.47
N GLU A 57 -2.58 4.46 -4.17
CA GLU A 57 -3.47 4.43 -3.00
C GLU A 57 -4.42 3.23 -3.07
N TRP A 58 -4.75 2.67 -1.92
CA TRP A 58 -5.66 1.53 -1.86
C TRP A 58 -7.11 1.96 -2.13
N SER A 59 -7.76 1.27 -3.05
CA SER A 59 -9.22 1.31 -3.15
C SER A 59 -9.88 0.74 -1.89
N ASP A 60 -11.15 1.07 -1.64
CA ASP A 60 -11.90 0.57 -0.47
C ASP A 60 -11.86 -0.97 -0.38
N GLY A 61 -11.97 -1.67 -1.52
CA GLY A 61 -11.89 -3.13 -1.57
C GLY A 61 -10.50 -3.66 -1.24
N LEU A 62 -9.44 -3.01 -1.73
CA LEU A 62 -8.06 -3.38 -1.42
C LEU A 62 -7.75 -3.11 0.06
N ARG A 63 -8.15 -1.95 0.58
CA ARG A 63 -8.00 -1.61 2.00
C ARG A 63 -8.73 -2.59 2.91
N ALA A 64 -9.94 -3.02 2.53
CA ALA A 64 -10.70 -4.01 3.29
C ALA A 64 -10.00 -5.38 3.34
N ALA A 65 -9.44 -5.84 2.21
CA ALA A 65 -8.68 -7.08 2.15
C ALA A 65 -7.40 -7.01 3.01
N TYR A 66 -6.64 -5.91 2.93
CA TYR A 66 -5.47 -5.68 3.78
C TYR A 66 -5.84 -5.58 5.27
N THR A 67 -6.99 -4.98 5.61
CA THR A 67 -7.49 -4.92 6.99
C THR A 67 -7.76 -6.34 7.52
N CYS A 68 -8.46 -7.17 6.74
CA CYS A 68 -8.70 -8.57 7.08
C CYS A 68 -7.38 -9.34 7.31
N MET A 69 -6.41 -9.18 6.40
CA MET A 69 -5.11 -9.84 6.50
C MET A 69 -4.36 -9.39 7.75
N TYR A 70 -4.32 -8.07 7.99
CA TYR A 70 -3.69 -7.47 9.16
C TYR A 70 -4.30 -8.00 10.46
N ASP A 71 -5.63 -7.99 10.57
CA ASP A 71 -6.34 -8.50 11.75
C ASP A 71 -6.09 -10.01 11.97
N GLY A 72 -6.02 -10.79 10.88
CA GLY A 72 -5.65 -12.21 10.93
C GLY A 72 -4.23 -12.43 11.46
N PHE A 73 -3.26 -11.65 10.99
CA PHE A 73 -1.89 -11.75 11.48
C PHE A 73 -1.80 -11.32 12.96
N VAL A 74 -2.45 -10.23 13.35
CA VAL A 74 -2.52 -9.80 14.75
C VAL A 74 -3.17 -10.87 15.64
N ALA A 75 -4.20 -11.57 15.16
CA ALA A 75 -4.82 -12.65 15.92
C ALA A 75 -3.87 -13.83 16.20
N GLU A 76 -2.96 -14.13 15.26
CA GLU A 76 -2.00 -15.24 15.38
C GLU A 76 -0.74 -14.86 16.17
N VAL A 77 -0.13 -13.71 15.86
CA VAL A 77 1.20 -13.32 16.41
C VAL A 77 1.17 -12.09 17.32
N GLY A 78 0.05 -11.38 17.37
CA GLY A 78 -0.12 -10.18 18.19
C GLY A 78 0.41 -8.89 17.53
N GLU A 79 -0.10 -7.76 18.03
CA GLU A 79 0.27 -6.42 17.58
C GLU A 79 1.79 -6.13 17.63
N PRO A 80 2.56 -6.54 18.67
CA PRO A 80 3.99 -6.25 18.71
C PRO A 80 4.80 -6.89 17.57
N ALA A 81 4.42 -8.09 17.12
CA ALA A 81 5.08 -8.75 15.99
C ALA A 81 4.79 -8.02 14.68
N MET A 82 3.55 -7.56 14.49
CA MET A 82 3.17 -6.72 13.34
C MET A 82 3.87 -5.37 13.35
N GLU A 83 3.98 -4.73 14.52
CA GLU A 83 4.71 -3.46 14.66
C GLU A 83 6.19 -3.60 14.27
N ALA A 84 6.84 -4.69 14.70
CA ALA A 84 8.22 -4.98 14.34
C ALA A 84 8.40 -5.23 12.84
N MET A 85 7.48 -5.99 12.22
CA MET A 85 7.48 -6.23 10.78
C MET A 85 7.34 -4.91 10.00
N VAL A 86 6.37 -4.07 10.34
CA VAL A 86 6.15 -2.79 9.67
C VAL A 86 7.34 -1.85 9.85
N ALA A 87 7.92 -1.78 11.05
CA ALA A 87 9.13 -1.00 11.29
C ALA A 87 10.32 -1.47 10.44
N SER A 88 10.44 -2.78 10.23
CA SER A 88 11.44 -3.35 9.31
C SER A 88 11.18 -2.89 7.87
N MET A 89 9.94 -2.98 7.39
CA MET A 89 9.60 -2.54 6.03
C MET A 89 9.87 -1.04 5.83
N GLU A 90 9.51 -0.19 6.80
CA GLU A 90 9.82 1.24 6.78
C GLU A 90 11.32 1.51 6.68
N ALA A 91 12.14 0.78 7.45
CA ALA A 91 13.59 0.91 7.37
C ALA A 91 14.16 0.45 6.02
N GLN A 92 13.53 -0.54 5.38
CA GLN A 92 13.92 -1.01 4.06
C GLN A 92 13.61 0.01 2.95
N LEU A 93 12.58 0.85 3.11
CA LEU A 93 12.22 1.87 2.11
C LEU A 93 13.35 2.85 1.82
N ASP A 94 14.26 3.09 2.77
CA ASP A 94 15.40 3.98 2.58
C ASP A 94 16.45 3.43 1.58
N THR A 95 16.42 2.12 1.34
CA THR A 95 17.45 1.42 0.54
C THR A 95 16.91 0.64 -0.63
N ILE A 96 15.61 0.30 -0.62
CA ILE A 96 14.98 -0.51 -1.65
C ILE A 96 15.01 0.22 -3.00
N THR A 97 15.35 -0.51 -4.05
CA THR A 97 15.36 0.01 -5.41
C THR A 97 14.13 -0.45 -6.19
N PRO A 98 13.69 0.30 -7.22
CA PRO A 98 12.58 -0.13 -8.05
C PRO A 98 12.83 -1.47 -8.77
N GLU A 99 14.09 -1.80 -9.08
CA GLU A 99 14.46 -3.08 -9.69
C GLU A 99 14.22 -4.26 -8.74
N GLU A 100 14.57 -4.11 -7.45
CA GLU A 100 14.31 -5.11 -6.39
C GLU A 100 12.81 -5.27 -6.09
N VAL A 101 12.03 -4.19 -6.20
CA VAL A 101 10.58 -4.28 -6.09
C VAL A 101 10.01 -5.07 -7.27
N MET A 102 10.41 -4.75 -8.50
CA MET A 102 9.88 -5.35 -9.72
C MET A 102 10.20 -6.84 -9.87
N ASN A 103 11.37 -7.27 -9.44
CA ASN A 103 11.79 -8.67 -9.54
C ASN A 103 11.33 -9.53 -8.34
N GLY A 104 10.68 -8.91 -7.34
CA GLY A 104 10.22 -9.58 -6.12
C GLY A 104 11.35 -10.01 -5.18
N SER A 105 12.55 -9.42 -5.30
CA SER A 105 13.69 -9.70 -4.42
C SER A 105 13.71 -8.82 -3.17
N ALA A 106 12.71 -7.95 -2.99
CA ALA A 106 12.46 -7.29 -1.74
C ALA A 106 12.09 -8.33 -0.68
N ASP A 107 12.99 -8.55 0.29
CA ASP A 107 12.81 -9.52 1.37
C ASP A 107 11.82 -8.95 2.41
N ILE A 108 10.53 -9.10 2.12
CA ILE A 108 9.46 -8.79 3.06
C ILE A 108 9.06 -10.09 3.75
N ASP A 109 9.71 -10.35 4.87
CA ASP A 109 9.41 -11.50 5.72
C ASP A 109 8.03 -11.37 6.39
N ASN A 110 7.41 -12.52 6.62
CA ASN A 110 6.25 -12.65 7.49
C ASN A 110 6.60 -12.20 8.93
N PRO A 111 5.62 -11.72 9.71
CA PRO A 111 5.87 -11.30 11.08
C PRO A 111 6.36 -12.49 11.91
N GLU A 112 7.24 -12.23 12.88
CA GLU A 112 7.83 -13.28 13.71
C GLU A 112 6.75 -14.15 14.36
N GLY A 113 6.88 -15.47 14.21
CA GLY A 113 5.92 -16.44 14.75
C GLY A 113 4.80 -16.85 13.79
N LEU A 114 4.69 -16.21 12.62
CA LEU A 114 3.76 -16.61 11.58
C LEU A 114 4.49 -17.44 10.52
N SER A 115 4.07 -18.67 10.29
CA SER A 115 4.63 -19.50 9.21
C SER A 115 4.09 -19.06 7.85
N ASP A 116 4.86 -19.34 6.79
CA ASP A 116 4.44 -19.04 5.41
C ASP A 116 3.11 -19.71 5.03
N ALA A 117 2.87 -20.91 5.55
CA ALA A 117 1.62 -21.63 5.30
C ALA A 117 0.42 -20.91 5.93
N GLN A 118 0.55 -20.45 7.18
CA GLN A 118 -0.50 -19.69 7.86
C GLN A 118 -0.70 -18.31 7.20
N ALA A 119 0.39 -17.63 6.85
CA ALA A 119 0.32 -16.35 6.15
C ALA A 119 -0.42 -16.50 4.81
N ALA A 120 -0.06 -17.52 4.02
CA ALA A 120 -0.71 -17.80 2.74
C ALA A 120 -2.20 -18.15 2.89
N GLU A 121 -2.57 -18.91 3.93
CA GLU A 121 -3.97 -19.22 4.24
C GLU A 121 -4.77 -17.96 4.57
N ILE A 122 -4.27 -17.12 5.47
CA ILE A 122 -4.92 -15.85 5.86
C ILE A 122 -5.05 -14.90 4.65
N VAL A 123 -3.99 -14.76 3.86
CA VAL A 123 -3.98 -13.93 2.64
C VAL A 123 -5.03 -14.41 1.63
N ALA A 124 -5.16 -15.74 1.46
CA ALA A 124 -6.14 -16.34 0.58
C ALA A 124 -7.58 -16.12 1.09
N ASP A 125 -7.82 -16.34 2.38
CA ASP A 125 -9.13 -16.18 3.02
C ASP A 125 -9.63 -14.73 2.97
N CYS A 126 -8.70 -13.77 3.04
CA CYS A 126 -9.01 -12.34 2.93
C CYS A 126 -9.19 -11.86 1.47
N GLY A 127 -9.08 -12.74 0.48
CA GLY A 127 -9.33 -12.40 -0.92
C GLY A 127 -8.34 -11.39 -1.51
N MET A 128 -7.12 -11.32 -0.96
CA MET A 128 -6.11 -10.33 -1.34
C MET A 128 -5.80 -10.31 -2.85
N MET A 129 -5.72 -11.49 -3.46
CA MET A 129 -5.47 -11.63 -4.90
C MET A 129 -6.60 -11.01 -5.73
N GLU A 130 -7.85 -11.29 -5.37
CA GLU A 130 -9.03 -10.74 -6.07
C GLU A 130 -9.11 -9.22 -5.88
N ALA A 131 -8.87 -8.73 -4.68
CA ALA A 131 -8.87 -7.31 -4.37
C ALA A 131 -7.78 -6.57 -5.16
N PHE A 132 -6.57 -7.12 -5.23
CA PHE A 132 -5.48 -6.55 -6.01
C PHE A 132 -5.77 -6.55 -7.52
N MET A 133 -6.28 -7.66 -8.08
CA MET A 133 -6.69 -7.71 -9.49
C MET A 133 -7.81 -6.71 -9.81
N THR A 134 -8.76 -6.55 -8.88
CA THR A 134 -9.84 -5.55 -9.02
C THR A 134 -9.27 -4.14 -9.03
N HIS A 135 -8.31 -3.85 -8.16
CA HIS A 135 -7.60 -2.58 -8.13
C HIS A 135 -6.87 -2.30 -9.44
N MET A 136 -6.09 -3.27 -9.94
CA MET A 136 -5.34 -3.15 -11.20
C MET A 136 -6.22 -3.04 -12.44
N SER A 137 -7.41 -3.66 -12.41
CA SER A 137 -8.38 -3.59 -13.51
C SER A 137 -9.34 -2.39 -13.42
N SER A 138 -9.26 -1.60 -12.35
CA SER A 138 -10.09 -0.39 -12.19
C SER A 138 -9.81 0.67 -13.26
N THR A 139 -8.69 0.54 -13.95
CA THR A 139 -8.25 1.43 -15.04
C THR A 139 -7.94 0.65 -16.31
N GLY A 140 -7.55 1.37 -17.38
CA GLY A 140 -7.19 0.79 -18.68
C GLY A 140 -5.90 -0.03 -18.69
N ALA A 141 -5.08 0.04 -17.63
CA ALA A 141 -3.75 -0.59 -17.58
C ALA A 141 -3.76 -2.08 -17.92
N LEU A 142 -4.70 -2.84 -17.35
CA LEU A 142 -4.77 -4.29 -17.60
C LEU A 142 -5.02 -4.61 -19.09
N GLN A 143 -5.84 -3.80 -19.77
CA GLN A 143 -6.13 -3.99 -21.19
C GLN A 143 -4.93 -3.70 -22.08
N ILE A 144 -4.10 -2.73 -21.69
CA ILE A 144 -2.86 -2.37 -22.40
C ILE A 144 -1.82 -3.48 -22.21
N LEU A 145 -1.62 -3.94 -20.97
CA LEU A 145 -0.72 -5.06 -20.67
C LEU A 145 -1.11 -6.35 -21.39
N MET A 146 -2.42 -6.61 -21.56
CA MET A 146 -2.91 -7.78 -22.31
C MET A 146 -2.78 -7.64 -23.84
N GLN A 147 -2.64 -6.43 -24.37
CA GLN A 147 -2.47 -6.18 -25.81
C GLN A 147 -0.99 -6.15 -26.24
N ASP A 148 -0.10 -5.77 -25.31
CA ASP A 148 1.35 -5.72 -25.52
C ASP A 148 2.07 -7.05 -25.19
N GLY A 149 1.33 -8.08 -24.76
CA GLY A 149 1.82 -9.43 -24.40
C GLY A 149 1.91 -10.44 -25.54
#